data_AF-A0A7X6TS83-F1
#
_entry.id   AF-A0A7X6TS83-F1
#
_cell.length_a   1.000
_cell.length_b   1.000
_cell.length_c   1.000
_cell.angle_alpha   90.00
_cell.angle_beta   90.00
_cell.angle_gamma   90.00
#
_symmetry.space_group_name_H-M   'P 1'
#
loop_
_entity.id
_entity.type
_entity.pdbx_description
1 polymer ?
#
loop_
_entity_poly.entity_id
_entity_poly.type
_entity_poly.pdbx_seq_one_letter_code
_entity_poly.pdbx_strand_id
1 'polypeptide(L)' 'MEGLMEAAGNIGFPMMVSIYLLTRFEGKMESLTVSINQLSQALGQSPKP' A
#
# COMPACT_ATOMS: atom_id res chain seq x y z
N MET A 1 16.37 -23.08 -23.90
CA MET A 1 15.72 -23.17 -22.57
C MET A 1 16.36 -22.24 -21.55
N GLU A 2 17.69 -22.02 -21.57
CA GLU A 2 18.38 -21.15 -20.60
C GLU A 2 17.91 -19.68 -20.62
N GLY A 3 17.75 -19.06 -21.79
CA GLY A 3 17.36 -17.64 -21.88
C GLY A 3 15.95 -17.31 -21.36
N LEU A 4 15.01 -18.28 -21.39
CA LEU A 4 13.67 -18.10 -20.83
C LEU A 4 13.70 -18.02 -19.31
N MET A 5 14.57 -18.81 -18.68
CA MET A 5 14.73 -18.87 -17.23
C MET A 5 15.45 -17.61 -16.71
N GLU A 6 16.43 -17.10 -17.47
CA GLU A 6 17.12 -15.84 -17.18
C GLU A 6 16.20 -14.62 -17.33
N ALA A 7 15.37 -14.59 -18.39
CA ALA A 7 14.35 -13.55 -18.57
C ALA A 7 13.29 -13.58 -17.47
N ALA A 8 12.85 -14.78 -17.06
CA ALA A 8 11.93 -14.93 -15.93
C ALA A 8 12.54 -14.44 -14.61
N GLY A 9 13.84 -14.62 -14.38
CA GLY A 9 14.54 -14.07 -13.23
C GLY A 9 14.63 -12.54 -13.25
N ASN A 10 15.12 -11.97 -14.36
CA ASN A 10 15.35 -10.53 -14.49
C ASN A 10 14.08 -9.69 -14.51
N ILE A 11 12.96 -10.24 -14.99
CA ILE A 11 11.67 -9.53 -15.05
C ILE A 11 10.76 -9.96 -13.89
N GLY A 12 10.72 -11.27 -13.58
CA GLY A 12 9.83 -11.82 -12.56
C GLY A 12 10.19 -11.37 -11.16
N PHE A 13 11.48 -11.22 -10.83
CA PHE A 13 11.88 -10.74 -9.50
C PHE A 13 11.45 -9.29 -9.25
N PRO A 14 11.82 -8.30 -10.10
CA PRO A 14 11.33 -6.92 -9.92
C PRO A 14 9.81 -6.81 -9.99
N MET A 15 9.14 -7.63 -10.80
CA MET A 15 7.68 -7.64 -10.91
C MET A 15 7.02 -8.09 -9.60
N MET A 16 7.45 -9.20 -9.01
CA MET A 16 6.92 -9.68 -7.73
C MET A 16 7.18 -8.70 -6.59
N VAL A 17 8.36 -8.07 -6.56
CA VAL A 17 8.68 -7.01 -5.59
C VAL A 17 7.73 -5.83 -5.78
N SER A 18 7.50 -5.40 -7.03
CA SER A 18 6.58 -4.30 -7.34
C SER A 18 5.15 -4.61 -6.90
N ILE A 19 4.65 -5.83 -7.20
CA ILE A 19 3.31 -6.27 -6.78
C ILE A 19 3.21 -6.26 -5.25
N TYR A 20 4.18 -6.85 -4.54
CA TYR A 20 4.20 -6.86 -3.09
C TYR A 20 4.19 -5.43 -2.51
N LEU A 21 5.02 -4.54 -3.07
CA LEU A 21 5.08 -3.15 -2.63
C LEU A 21 3.77 -2.42 -2.89
N LEU A 22 3.14 -2.62 -4.06
CA LEU A 22 1.85 -2.02 -4.39
C LEU A 22 0.75 -2.46 -3.42
N THR A 23 0.60 -3.77 -3.19
CA THR A 23 -0.36 -4.31 -2.21
C THR A 23 -0.08 -3.79 -0.80
N ARG A 24 1.21 -3.70 -0.42
CA ARG A 24 1.60 -3.16 0.89
C ARG A 24 1.28 -1.67 1.02
N PHE A 25 1.43 -0.91 -0.06
CA PHE A 25 1.19 0.53 -0.12
C PHE A 25 -0.31 0.85 -0.04
N GLU A 26 -1.14 0.06 -0.73
CA GLU A 26 -2.60 0.15 -0.67
C GLU A 26 -3.11 0.08 0.77
N GLY A 27 -2.67 -0.91 1.55
CA GLY A 27 -3.06 -1.02 2.96
C GLY A 27 -2.56 0.14 3.84
N LYS A 28 -1.45 0.80 3.50
CA LYS A 28 -1.00 2.01 4.21
C LYS A 28 -1.89 3.21 3.89
N MET A 29 -2.30 3.36 2.62
CA MET A 29 -3.20 4.44 2.21
C MET A 29 -4.56 4.30 2.88
N GLU A 30 -5.12 3.10 2.93
CA GLU A 30 -6.37 2.84 3.65
C GLU A 30 -6.26 3.21 5.14
N SER A 31 -5.19 2.78 5.81
CA SER A 31 -4.94 3.12 7.22
C SER A 31 -4.81 4.63 7.44
N LEU A 32 -4.18 5.34 6.50
CA LEU A 32 -4.07 6.80 6.55
C LEU A 32 -5.44 7.46 6.40
N THR A 33 -6.27 7.01 5.45
CA THR A 33 -7.64 7.50 5.26
C THR A 33 -8.49 7.29 6.51
N VAL A 34 -8.42 6.12 7.14
CA VAL A 34 -9.09 5.83 8.40
C VAL A 34 -8.62 6.79 9.50
N SER A 35 -7.31 7.00 9.62
CA SER A 35 -6.72 7.88 10.64
C SER A 35 -7.18 9.34 10.47
N ILE A 36 -7.24 9.84 9.22
CA ILE A 36 -7.74 11.18 8.91
C ILE A 36 -9.23 11.32 9.28
N ASN A 37 -10.05 10.32 8.94
CA ASN A 37 -11.47 10.34 9.27
C ASN A 37 -11.71 10.31 10.78
N GLN A 38 -10.95 9.49 11.52
CA GLN A 38 -11.02 9.43 12.98
C GLN A 38 -10.60 10.77 13.61
N LEU A 39 -9.52 11.38 13.11
CA LEU A 39 -9.08 12.69 13.57
C LEU A 39 -10.15 13.76 13.31
N SER A 40 -10.74 13.78 12.11
CA SER A 40 -11.81 14.71 11.76
C SER A 40 -13.03 14.55 12.67
N GLN A 41 -13.42 13.32 12.98
CA GLN A 41 -14.51 13.03 13.92
C GLN A 41 -14.17 13.49 15.35
N ALA A 42 -12.96 13.23 15.83
CA ALA A 42 -12.53 13.66 17.16
C ALA A 42 -12.56 15.19 17.29
N LEU A 43 -12.16 15.92 16.24
CA LEU A 43 -12.23 17.38 16.19
C LEU A 43 -13.68 17.89 16.09
N GLY A 44 -14.55 17.23 15.32
CA GLY A 44 -15.97 17.60 15.18
C GLY A 44 -16.84 17.26 16.39
N GLN A 45 -16.45 16.27 17.18
CA GLN A 45 -17.11 15.86 18.42
C GLN A 45 -16.59 16.60 19.66
N SER A 46 -15.77 17.65 19.48
CA SER A 46 -15.46 18.60 20.56
C SER A 46 -16.77 18.99 21.25
N PRO A 47 -16.96 18.73 22.56
CA PRO A 47 -18.14 19.21 23.25
C PRO A 47 -18.18 20.73 23.10
N LYS A 48 -19.21 21.21 22.40
CA LYS A 48 -19.48 22.64 22.32
C LYS A 48 -19.70 23.13 23.76
N PRO A 49 -19.06 24.23 24.20
CA PRO A 49 -19.37 24.81 25.49
C PRO A 49 -20.85 25.17 25.61
#